data_AF-R9KEV7-F1
#
_entry.id   AF-R9KEV7-F1
#
_cell.length_a   1.000
_cell.length_b   1.000
_cell.length_c   1.000
_cell.angle_alpha   90.00
_cell.angle_beta   90.00
_cell.angle_gamma   90.00
#
_symmetry.space_group_name_H-M   'P 1'
#
loop_
_entity.id
_entity.type
_entity.pdbx_description
1 polymer ?
#
loop_
_entity_poly.entity_id
_entity_poly.type
_entity_poly.pdbx_seq_one_letter_code
_entity_poly.pdbx_strand_id
1 'polypeptide(L)' 'MALGAGAITKRVYPDGRIERCENVKDVALYIEKIDEMIERKRKLQTTVLEENAQ' A
#
# COMPACT_ATOMS: atom_id res chain seq x y z
N MET A 1 -2.52 -1.81 -7.44
CA MET A 1 -2.57 -2.22 -6.01
C MET A 1 -2.78 -3.73 -5.93
N ALA A 2 -2.07 -4.46 -5.06
CA ALA A 2 -2.30 -5.89 -4.83
C ALA A 2 -3.29 -6.11 -3.67
N LEU A 3 -4.14 -7.14 -3.76
CA LEU A 3 -5.18 -7.47 -2.78
C LEU A 3 -5.06 -8.94 -2.36
N GLY A 4 -5.56 -9.27 -1.16
CA GLY A 4 -5.51 -10.61 -0.57
C GLY A 4 -4.55 -10.74 0.61
N ALA A 5 -4.79 -11.72 1.47
CA ALA A 5 -3.91 -12.03 2.59
C ALA A 5 -2.50 -12.38 2.09
N GLY A 6 -1.48 -11.83 2.72
CA GLY A 6 -0.07 -12.01 2.34
C GLY A 6 0.35 -11.27 1.07
N ALA A 7 -0.54 -10.53 0.40
CA ALA A 7 -0.17 -9.74 -0.78
C ALA A 7 0.61 -8.46 -0.41
N ILE A 8 1.51 -8.05 -1.30
CA ILE A 8 2.36 -6.85 -1.11
C ILE A 8 2.15 -5.89 -2.28
N THR A 9 1.85 -4.62 -1.98
CA THR A 9 1.89 -3.54 -2.96
C THR A 9 3.26 -2.88 -2.92
N LYS A 10 3.87 -2.65 -4.08
CA LYS A 10 5.15 -1.94 -4.20
C LYS A 10 4.96 -0.65 -4.99
N ARG A 11 5.70 0.39 -4.61
CA ARG A 11 5.87 1.62 -5.37
C ARG A 11 7.36 1.77 -5.71
N VAL A 12 7.64 2.05 -6.96
CA VAL A 12 9.00 2.31 -7.47
C VAL A 12 9.05 3.79 -7.83
N TYR A 13 10.03 4.50 -7.30
CA TYR A 13 10.27 5.91 -7.57
C TYR A 13 11.32 6.08 -8.68
N PRO A 14 11.37 7.24 -9.37
CA PRO A 14 12.33 7.48 -10.46
C PRO A 14 13.81 7.36 -10.05
N ASP A 15 14.12 7.60 -8.77
CA ASP A 15 15.45 7.47 -8.18
C ASP A 15 15.85 6.01 -7.86
N GLY A 16 14.97 5.05 -8.16
CA GLY A 16 15.16 3.63 -7.85
C GLY A 16 14.77 3.25 -6.42
N ARG A 17 14.27 4.19 -5.60
CA ARG A 17 13.70 3.86 -4.28
C ARG A 17 12.49 2.96 -4.45
N ILE A 18 12.38 1.95 -3.59
CA ILE A 18 11.24 1.03 -3.59
C ILE A 18 10.61 1.04 -2.20
N GLU A 19 9.35 1.45 -2.14
CA GLU A 19 8.53 1.31 -0.94
C GLU A 19 7.53 0.17 -1.09
N ARG A 20 7.20 -0.47 0.04
CA ARG A 20 6.34 -1.64 0.06
C ARG A 20 5.34 -1.53 1.21
N CYS A 21 4.09 -1.91 0.92
CA CYS A 21 3.04 -2.03 1.91
C CYS A 21 2.45 -3.45 1.81
N GLU A 22 2.65 -4.24 2.87
CA GLU A 22 2.17 -5.61 2.97
C GLU A 22 0.78 -5.69 3.62
N ASN A 23 0.04 -6.73 3.25
CA ASN A 23 -1.16 -7.16 3.95
C ASN A 23 -0.79 -8.15 5.06
N VAL A 24 -1.65 -8.27 6.07
CA VAL A 24 -1.56 -9.38 7.02
C VAL A 24 -1.64 -10.72 6.29
N LYS A 25 -0.91 -11.72 6.80
CA LYS A 25 -0.83 -13.06 6.19
C LYS A 25 -2.03 -13.94 6.51
N ASP A 26 -2.68 -13.68 7.65
CA ASP A 26 -3.86 -14.42 8.08
C ASP A 26 -5.11 -13.96 7.32
N VAL A 27 -5.89 -14.92 6.85
CA VAL A 27 -7.07 -14.66 6.00
C VAL A 27 -8.20 -14.04 6.80
N ALA A 28 -8.45 -14.52 8.02
CA ALA A 28 -9.54 -14.00 8.86
C ALA A 28 -9.25 -12.55 9.25
N LEU A 29 -8.02 -12.27 9.69
CA LEU A 29 -7.58 -10.92 10.04
C LEU A 29 -7.55 -9.98 8.82
N TYR A 30 -7.22 -10.51 7.63
CA TYR A 30 -7.27 -9.71 6.40
C TYR A 30 -8.70 -9.24 6.09
N ILE A 31 -9.69 -10.11 6.26
CA ILE A 31 -11.10 -9.78 6.05
C ILE A 31 -11.56 -8.75 7.09
N GLU A 32 -11.21 -8.97 8.36
CA GLU A 32 -11.58 -8.06 9.46
C GLU A 32 -11.00 -6.65 9.29
N LYS A 33 -9.75 -6.55 8.81
CA LYS A 33 -9.00 -5.29 8.75
C LYS A 33 -8.81 -4.75 7.34
N ILE A 34 -9.59 -5.22 6.36
CA ILE A 34 -9.37 -4.91 4.95
C ILE A 34 -9.35 -3.39 4.67
N ASP A 35 -10.19 -2.62 5.36
CA ASP A 35 -10.26 -1.17 5.19
C ASP A 35 -8.99 -0.45 5.66
N GLU A 36 -8.43 -0.86 6.80
CA GLU A 36 -7.13 -0.37 7.28
C GLU A 36 -6.02 -0.70 6.27
N MET A 37 -6.04 -1.91 5.71
CA MET A 37 -5.07 -2.36 4.71
C MET A 37 -5.17 -1.54 3.42
N ILE A 38 -6.39 -1.23 2.97
CA ILE A 38 -6.67 -0.38 1.80
C ILE A 38 -6.16 1.03 2.04
N GLU A 39 -6.44 1.61 3.22
CA GLU A 39 -6.06 2.98 3.53
C GLU A 39 -4.52 3.16 3.57
N ARG A 40 -3.79 2.20 4.16
CA ARG A 40 -2.31 2.21 4.11
C ARG A 40 -1.78 2.17 2.67
N LYS A 41 -2.44 1.40 1.79
CA LYS A 41 -2.07 1.32 0.36
C LYS A 41 -2.47 2.56 -0.45
N ARG A 42 -3.53 3.26 -0.05
CA ARG A 42 -3.91 4.57 -0.61
C ARG A 42 -2.87 5.62 -0.22
N LYS A 43 -2.46 5.69 1.04
CA LYS A 43 -1.38 6.58 1.49
C LYS A 43 -0.09 6.34 0.70
N LEU A 44 0.34 5.09 0.57
CA LEU A 44 1.49 4.73 -0.27
C LEU A 44 1.33 5.20 -1.73
N GLN A 45 0.10 5.37 -2.23
CA GLN A 45 -0.19 5.79 -3.61
C GLN A 45 -0.40 7.31 -3.76
N THR A 46 -0.90 8.01 -2.75
CA THR A 46 -1.30 9.43 -2.87
C THR A 46 -0.14 10.41 -2.65
N THR A 47 0.94 10.02 -1.97
CA THR A 47 2.04 10.93 -1.56
C THR A 47 2.66 11.78 -2.69
N VAL A 48 2.50 11.40 -3.96
CA VAL A 48 3.01 12.16 -5.12
C VAL A 48 2.14 13.36 -5.56
N LEU A 49 0.91 13.50 -5.07
CA LEU A 49 0.08 14.66 -5.44
C LEU A 49 0.48 15.95 -4.68
N GLU A 50 1.10 15.82 -3.51
CA GLU A 50 1.52 16.97 -2.70
C GLU A 50 2.90 17.52 -3.12
N GLU A 51 3.79 16.66 -3.64
CA GLU A 51 5.13 17.05 -4.09
C GLU A 51 5.14 17.80 -5.43
N ASN A 52 4.04 17.75 -6.21
CA ASN A 52 3.92 18.43 -7.52
C ASN A 52 3.00 19.67 -7.48
N ALA A 53 2.52 20.05 -6.29
CA ALA A 53 1.64 21.22 -6.08
C ALA A 53 2.40 22.45 -5.54
N GLN A 54 3.73 22.47 -5.66
CA GLN A 54 4.62 23.57 -5.28
C GLN A 54 5.53 23.99 -6.43
#